data_AF-A0A858R9X1-F1
#
_entry.id   AF-A0A858R9X1-F1
#
_cell.length_a   1.000
_cell.length_b   1.000
_cell.length_c   1.000
_cell.angle_alpha   90.00
_cell.angle_beta   90.00
_cell.angle_gamma   90.00
#
_symmetry.space_group_name_H-M   'P 1'
#
loop_
_entity.id
_entity.type
_entity.pdbx_description
1 polymer ?
#
loop_
_entity_poly.entity_id
_entity_poly.type
_entity_poly.pdbx_seq_one_letter_code
_entity_poly.pdbx_strand_id
1 'polypeptide(L)'
;MAKTVMMKHAGSGIIKRGFYGFSWTTFFFGFFPALFRGDFLTFIGAFVIIVILGALTFGIGSFIAMIVWAFLYNSYYTKRLLEKGYVFADSEGVVAEAKQQLGVV
;
A
#
# COMPACT_ATOMS: atom_id res chain seq x y z
N MET A 1 7.07 -4.41 11.48
CA MET A 1 7.26 -2.96 11.21
C MET A 1 7.32 -2.73 9.69
N ALA A 2 7.17 -1.49 9.22
CA ALA A 2 7.20 -1.18 7.78
C ALA A 2 8.53 -1.63 7.15
N LYS A 3 8.45 -2.45 6.11
CA LYS A 3 9.62 -2.93 5.34
C LYS A 3 9.39 -2.72 3.85
N THR A 4 10.48 -2.71 3.09
CA THR A 4 10.48 -2.50 1.64
C THR A 4 11.05 -3.69 0.91
N VAL A 5 10.65 -3.85 -0.34
CA VAL A 5 11.25 -4.80 -1.29
C VAL A 5 11.33 -4.13 -2.66
N MET A 6 12.48 -4.23 -3.31
CA MET A 6 12.64 -3.71 -4.66
C MET A 6 11.83 -4.52 -5.66
N MET A 7 11.16 -3.84 -6.58
CA MET A 7 10.35 -4.44 -7.64
C MET A 7 10.72 -3.84 -8.99
N LYS A 8 10.65 -4.64 -10.04
CA LYS A 8 10.93 -4.22 -11.42
C LYS A 8 9.78 -4.66 -12.33
N HIS A 9 9.28 -3.76 -13.15
CA HIS A 9 8.29 -4.11 -14.17
C HIS A 9 8.93 -4.97 -15.26
N ALA A 10 8.33 -6.13 -15.58
CA ALA A 10 8.92 -7.11 -16.48
C ALA A 10 9.09 -6.58 -17.93
N GLY A 11 8.11 -5.83 -18.44
CA GLY A 11 8.17 -5.26 -19.80
C GLY A 11 9.05 -4.01 -19.92
N SER A 12 8.71 -2.94 -19.21
CA SER A 12 9.41 -1.64 -19.27
C SER A 12 10.71 -1.52 -18.47
N GLY A 13 10.99 -2.44 -17.53
CA GLY A 13 12.16 -2.35 -16.66
C GLY A 13 12.09 -1.27 -15.56
N ILE A 14 10.96 -0.55 -15.44
CA ILE A 14 10.77 0.49 -14.41
C ILE A 14 10.90 -0.13 -13.01
N ILE A 15 11.68 0.52 -12.16
CA ILE A 15 11.90 0.09 -10.77
C ILE A 15 10.97 0.86 -9.83
N LYS A 16 10.34 0.14 -8.90
CA LYS A 16 9.55 0.70 -7.81
C LYS A 16 9.87 0.00 -6.50
N ARG A 17 9.61 0.70 -5.39
CA ARG A 17 9.61 0.08 -4.05
C ARG A 17 8.23 -0.49 -3.76
N GLY A 18 8.17 -1.77 -3.45
CA GLY A 18 7.07 -2.40 -2.72
C GLY A 18 7.24 -2.18 -1.21
N PHE A 19 6.14 -2.28 -0.47
CA PHE A 19 6.07 -2.14 0.98
C PHE A 19 5.28 -3.30 1.61
N TYR A 20 5.62 -3.70 2.83
CA TYR A 20 4.84 -4.64 3.62
C TYR A 20 4.95 -4.34 5.13
N GLY A 21 4.06 -4.92 5.92
CA GLY A 21 3.86 -4.57 7.33
C GLY A 21 3.11 -3.25 7.52
N PHE A 22 2.97 -2.80 8.77
CA PHE A 22 2.19 -1.61 9.12
C PHE A 22 2.66 -0.32 8.40
N SER A 23 1.74 0.45 7.85
CA SER A 23 2.01 1.70 7.13
C SER A 23 1.92 2.92 8.05
N TRP A 24 3.06 3.32 8.63
CA TRP A 24 3.15 4.54 9.43
C TRP A 24 2.72 5.79 8.67
N THR A 25 3.06 5.90 7.39
CA THR A 25 2.66 7.03 6.57
C THR A 25 1.14 7.09 6.36
N THR A 26 0.47 5.94 6.25
CA THR A 26 -1.00 5.89 6.14
C THR A 26 -1.66 6.21 7.47
N PHE A 27 -1.06 5.77 8.58
CA PHE A 27 -1.58 6.07 9.91
C PHE A 27 -1.60 7.59 10.18
N PHE A 28 -0.51 8.30 9.89
CA PHE A 28 -0.41 9.75 10.14
C PHE A 28 -1.03 10.62 9.04
N PHE A 29 -1.03 10.18 7.78
CA PHE A 29 -1.44 11.00 6.63
C PHE A 29 -2.62 10.41 5.83
N GLY A 30 -3.31 9.40 6.36
CA GLY A 30 -4.47 8.79 5.72
C GLY A 30 -4.18 8.31 4.30
N PHE A 31 -4.89 8.87 3.33
CA PHE A 31 -4.88 8.45 1.93
C PHE A 31 -3.76 9.11 1.09
N PHE A 32 -3.08 10.15 1.59
CA PHE A 32 -2.02 10.85 0.84
C PHE A 32 -0.85 9.98 0.37
N PRO A 33 -0.38 8.95 1.11
CA PRO A 33 0.67 8.06 0.60
C PRO A 33 0.32 7.38 -0.73
N ALA A 34 -0.98 7.13 -0.99
CA ALA A 34 -1.43 6.57 -2.27
C ALA A 34 -1.21 7.53 -3.44
N LEU A 35 -1.40 8.84 -3.23
CA LEU A 35 -1.10 9.87 -4.22
C LEU A 35 0.39 9.85 -4.58
N PHE A 36 1.26 9.93 -3.56
CA PHE A 36 2.71 10.03 -3.77
C PHE A 36 3.33 8.74 -4.33
N ARG A 37 2.71 7.58 -4.12
CA ARG A 37 3.14 6.30 -4.70
C ARG A 37 2.59 6.06 -6.12
N GLY A 38 1.75 6.97 -6.64
CA GLY A 38 1.10 6.83 -7.94
C GLY A 38 0.02 5.75 -7.96
N ASP A 39 -0.60 5.46 -6.82
CA ASP A 39 -1.76 4.59 -6.70
C ASP A 39 -3.06 5.40 -6.69
N PHE A 40 -3.30 6.10 -7.80
CA PHE A 40 -4.36 7.11 -7.92
C PHE A 40 -5.77 6.56 -7.69
N LEU A 41 -6.05 5.33 -8.13
CA LEU A 41 -7.35 4.71 -7.92
C LEU A 41 -7.67 4.55 -6.42
N THR A 42 -6.68 4.09 -5.66
CA THR A 42 -6.78 3.95 -4.21
C THR A 42 -6.86 5.30 -3.51
N PHE A 43 -6.09 6.29 -3.98
CA PHE A 43 -6.17 7.66 -3.46
C PHE A 43 -7.58 8.23 -3.60
N ILE A 44 -8.16 8.18 -4.80
CA ILE A 44 -9.50 8.72 -5.07
C ILE A 44 -10.56 7.93 -4.29
N GLY A 45 -10.50 6.59 -4.32
CA GLY A 45 -11.45 5.75 -3.58
C GLY A 45 -11.41 5.99 -2.07
N ALA A 46 -10.22 6.01 -1.48
CA ALA A 46 -10.06 6.28 -0.06
C ALA A 46 -10.51 7.69 0.33
N PHE A 47 -10.23 8.70 -0.51
CA PHE A 47 -10.70 10.07 -0.28
C PHE A 47 -12.23 10.13 -0.21
N VAL A 48 -12.93 9.55 -1.20
CA VAL A 48 -14.41 9.54 -1.24
C VAL A 48 -14.98 8.83 -0.01
N ILE A 49 -14.45 7.66 0.33
CA ILE A 49 -14.91 6.88 1.51
C ILE A 49 -14.70 7.67 2.79
N ILE A 50 -13.53 8.29 2.98
CA ILE A 50 -13.20 9.05 4.19
C ILE A 50 -14.08 10.30 4.33
N VAL A 51 -14.42 10.98 3.23
CA VAL A 51 -15.33 12.15 3.26
C VAL A 51 -16.74 11.72 3.64
N ILE A 52 -17.27 10.64 3.02
CA ILE A 52 -18.62 10.15 3.30
C ILE A 52 -18.73 9.66 4.75
N LEU A 53 -17.79 8.81 5.20
CA LEU A 53 -17.76 8.34 6.59
C LEU A 53 -17.64 9.52 7.55
N GLY A 54 -16.81 10.52 7.22
CA GLY A 54 -16.58 11.68 8.06
C GLY A 54 -17.84 12.50 8.25
N ALA A 55 -18.58 12.73 7.17
CA ALA A 55 -19.85 13.43 7.20
C ALA A 55 -20.92 12.66 7.99
N LEU A 56 -21.02 11.33 7.84
CA LEU A 56 -22.05 10.51 8.48
C LEU A 56 -21.77 10.23 9.97
N THR A 57 -20.50 10.27 10.39
CA THR A 57 -20.08 9.82 11.72
C THR A 57 -19.35 10.91 12.53
N PHE A 58 -19.46 12.17 12.08
CA PHE A 58 -18.74 13.31 12.67
C PHE A 58 -17.22 13.03 12.82
N GLY A 59 -16.63 12.38 11.82
CA GLY A 59 -15.19 12.07 11.74
C GLY A 59 -14.76 10.76 12.42
N ILE A 60 -15.56 10.15 13.29
CA ILE A 60 -15.16 8.94 14.04
C ILE A 60 -14.94 7.74 13.12
N GLY A 61 -15.86 7.51 12.18
CA GLY A 61 -15.77 6.43 11.20
C GLY A 61 -14.56 6.59 10.29
N SER A 62 -14.24 7.82 9.87
CA SER A 62 -13.03 8.12 9.10
C SER A 62 -11.76 7.79 9.87
N PHE A 63 -11.71 8.14 11.16
CA PHE A 63 -10.56 7.85 12.01
C PHE A 63 -10.33 6.33 12.15
N ILE A 64 -11.39 5.56 12.45
CA ILE A 64 -11.31 4.10 12.54
C ILE A 64 -10.89 3.49 11.20
N ALA A 65 -11.49 3.94 10.09
CA ALA A 65 -11.16 3.45 8.75
C ALA A 65 -9.70 3.71 8.39
N MET A 66 -9.15 4.88 8.74
CA MET A 66 -7.74 5.20 8.51
C MET A 66 -6.78 4.30 9.30
N ILE A 67 -7.12 3.98 10.57
CA ILE A 67 -6.33 3.07 11.39
C ILE A 67 -6.32 1.67 10.77
N VAL A 68 -7.49 1.13 10.42
CA VAL A 68 -7.61 -0.18 9.78
C VAL A 68 -6.83 -0.19 8.46
N TRP A 69 -6.97 0.87 7.66
CA TRP A 69 -6.28 0.97 6.38
C TRP A 69 -4.75 0.99 6.52
N ALA A 70 -4.20 1.55 7.61
CA ALA A 70 -2.76 1.53 7.87
C ALA A 70 -2.18 0.12 8.01
N PHE A 71 -2.95 -0.87 8.48
CA PHE A 71 -2.52 -2.27 8.51
C PHE A 71 -2.51 -2.94 7.13
N LEU A 72 -3.39 -2.49 6.23
CA LEU A 72 -3.63 -3.16 4.94
C LEU A 72 -2.84 -2.54 3.79
N TYR A 73 -2.66 -1.22 3.81
CA TYR A 73 -2.28 -0.45 2.63
C TYR A 73 -0.94 -0.88 2.00
N ASN A 74 0.09 -1.15 2.81
CA ASN A 74 1.39 -1.54 2.26
C ASN A 74 1.30 -2.86 1.47
N SER A 75 0.72 -3.89 2.08
CA SER A 75 0.55 -5.20 1.43
C SER A 75 -0.37 -5.10 0.21
N TYR A 76 -1.46 -4.33 0.32
CA TYR A 76 -2.35 -4.04 -0.81
C TYR A 76 -1.58 -3.40 -1.98
N TYR A 77 -0.82 -2.34 -1.71
CA TYR A 77 -0.07 -1.62 -2.74
C TYR A 77 0.96 -2.51 -3.45
N THR A 78 1.67 -3.37 -2.70
CA THR A 78 2.66 -4.29 -3.30
C THR A 78 2.00 -5.38 -4.13
N LYS A 79 0.87 -5.94 -3.68
CA LYS A 79 0.09 -6.89 -4.49
C LYS A 79 -0.42 -6.25 -5.78
N ARG A 80 -0.89 -5.00 -5.71
CA ARG A 80 -1.27 -4.21 -6.90
C ARG A 80 -0.12 -3.99 -7.88
N LEU A 81 1.12 -3.89 -7.40
CA LEU A 81 2.29 -3.83 -8.29
C LEU A 81 2.51 -5.18 -9.00
N LEU A 82 2.38 -6.30 -8.28
CA LEU A 82 2.46 -7.64 -8.89
C LEU A 82 1.41 -7.81 -10.00
N GLU A 83 0.16 -7.43 -9.74
CA GLU A 83 -0.93 -7.42 -10.74
C GLU A 83 -0.61 -6.56 -11.97
N LYS A 84 0.17 -5.49 -11.78
CA LYS A 84 0.61 -4.58 -12.86
C LYS A 84 1.86 -5.07 -13.59
N GLY A 85 2.28 -6.33 -13.40
CA GLY A 85 3.42 -6.92 -14.09
C GLY A 85 4.78 -6.58 -13.48
N TYR A 86 4.82 -6.10 -12.24
CA TYR A 86 6.07 -6.01 -11.48
C TYR A 86 6.45 -7.36 -10.89
N VAL A 87 7.75 -7.64 -10.86
CA VAL A 87 8.35 -8.80 -10.19
C VAL A 87 9.30 -8.33 -9.10
N PHE A 88 9.54 -9.17 -8.10
CA PHE A 88 10.55 -8.88 -7.07
C PHE A 88 11.95 -8.82 -7.70
N ALA A 89 12.73 -7.82 -7.31
CA ALA A 89 14.04 -7.52 -7.89
C ALA A 89 15.05 -7.12 -6.78
N ASP A 90 14.93 -7.77 -5.63
CA ASP A 90 15.78 -7.56 -4.46
C ASP A 90 16.61 -8.81 -4.16
N SER A 91 17.48 -8.77 -3.15
CA SER A 91 18.23 -9.93 -2.68
C SER A 91 17.30 -11.07 -2.24
N GLU A 92 17.74 -12.32 -2.44
CA GLU A 92 16.91 -13.52 -2.19
C GLU A 92 16.31 -13.55 -0.79
N GLY A 93 17.08 -13.17 0.24
CA GLY A 93 16.59 -13.12 1.62
C GLY A 93 15.45 -12.10 1.82
N VAL A 94 15.57 -10.91 1.22
CA VAL A 94 14.54 -9.86 1.29
C VAL A 94 13.28 -10.29 0.52
N VAL A 95 13.46 -10.92 -0.63
CA VAL A 95 12.35 -11.44 -1.44
C VAL A 95 11.62 -12.57 -0.70
N ALA A 96 12.35 -13.50 -0.09
CA ALA A 96 11.75 -14.59 0.69
C ALA A 96 10.92 -14.06 1.86
N GLU A 97 11.44 -13.09 2.61
CA GLU A 97 10.69 -12.45 3.70
C GLU A 97 9.43 -11.72 3.16
N ALA A 98 9.57 -10.96 2.08
CA ALA A 98 8.46 -10.23 1.49
C ALA A 98 7.36 -11.19 1.00
N LYS A 99 7.72 -12.28 0.32
CA LYS A 99 6.79 -13.32 -0.14
C LYS A 99 6.01 -13.94 1.01
N GLN A 100 6.70 -14.30 2.10
CA GLN A 100 6.08 -14.84 3.30
C GLN A 100 5.06 -13.86 3.91
N GLN A 101 5.43 -12.59 4.08
CA GLN A 101 4.56 -11.57 4.68
C GLN A 101 3.38 -11.19 3.77
N LEU A 102 3.57 -11.22 2.46
CA LEU A 102 2.54 -10.89 1.47
C LEU A 102 1.61 -12.09 1.18
N GLY A 103 2.00 -13.31 1.54
CA GLY A 103 1.27 -14.53 1.21
C GLY A 103 1.23 -14.80 -0.29
N VAL A 104 2.37 -14.62 -0.98
CA VAL A 104 2.52 -14.85 -2.42
C VAL A 104 3.65 -15.83 -2.68
N VAL A 105 3.48 -16.72 -3.67
CA VAL A 105 4.41 -17.81 -4.01
C VAL A 105 5.46 -17.35 -5.01
#